data_AF-A0A9N9A9N6-F1
#
_entry.id   AF-A0A9N9A9N6-F1
#
_cell.length_a   1.000
_cell.length_b   1.000
_cell.length_c   1.000
_cell.angle_alpha   90.00
_cell.angle_beta   90.00
_cell.angle_gamma   90.00
#
_symmetry.space_group_name_H-M   'P 1'
#
loop_
_entity.id
_entity.type
_entity.pdbx_description
1 polymer ?
#
loop_
_entity_poly.entity_id
_entity_poly.type
_entity_poly.pdbx_seq_one_letter_code
_entity_poly.pdbx_strand_id
1 'polypeptide(L)' 'MLTDDKIIELIKEPEEKLNIKEPEISIISNHEALALRKIVEWKKFHSKHQATLDSCLRNINKINTNEE' A
#
# COMPACT_ATOMS: atom_id res chain seq x y z
N MET A 1 58.66 -12.37 -7.64
CA MET A 1 58.06 -11.94 -6.36
C MET A 1 56.77 -11.21 -6.69
N LEU A 2 55.70 -11.44 -5.92
CA LEU A 2 54.51 -10.59 -6.02
C LEU A 2 54.88 -9.21 -5.48
N THR A 3 54.60 -8.18 -6.28
CA THR A 3 54.78 -6.79 -5.87
C THR A 3 53.51 -6.30 -5.22
N ASP A 4 53.64 -5.33 -4.32
CA ASP A 4 52.52 -4.78 -3.55
C ASP A 4 51.39 -4.29 -4.46
N ASP A 5 51.73 -3.72 -5.62
CA ASP A 5 50.77 -3.26 -6.63
C ASP A 5 49.84 -4.38 -7.13
N LYS A 6 50.38 -5.59 -7.34
CA LYS A 6 49.59 -6.75 -7.78
C LYS A 6 48.71 -7.31 -6.67
N ILE A 7 49.12 -7.16 -5.41
CA ILE A 7 48.32 -7.57 -4.26
C ILE A 7 47.12 -6.63 -4.14
N ILE A 8 47.32 -5.32 -4.32
CA ILE A 8 46.27 -4.30 -4.28
C ILE A 8 45.20 -4.53 -5.36
N GLU A 9 45.61 -4.88 -6.59
CA GLU A 9 44.66 -5.21 -7.66
C GLU A 9 43.82 -6.46 -7.36
N LEU A 10 44.41 -7.47 -6.71
CA LEU A 10 43.72 -8.72 -6.39
C LEU A 10 42.72 -8.60 -5.24
N ILE A 11 42.91 -7.62 -4.35
CA ILE A 11 42.00 -7.38 -3.21
C ILE A 11 40.98 -6.27 -3.48
N LYS A 12 41.06 -5.58 -4.63
CA LYS A 12 40.02 -4.64 -5.04
C LYS A 12 38.76 -5.43 -5.37
N GLU A 13 37.75 -5.30 -4.51
CA GLU A 13 36.41 -5.76 -4.85
C GLU A 13 35.92 -5.02 -6.10
N PRO A 14 35.31 -5.72 -7.08
CA PRO A 14 34.71 -5.05 -8.21
C PRO A 14 33.60 -4.13 -7.70
N GLU A 15 33.71 -2.83 -7.99
CA GLU A 15 32.66 -1.85 -7.72
C GLU A 15 31.45 -2.15 -8.62
N GLU A 16 30.64 -3.12 -8.21
CA GLU A 16 29.37 -3.38 -8.84
C GLU A 16 28.45 -2.21 -8.48
N LYS A 17 28.22 -1.32 -9.46
CA LYS A 17 27.30 -0.19 -9.30
C LYS A 17 25.91 -0.75 -9.02
N LEU A 18 25.56 -0.83 -7.75
CA LEU A 18 24.21 -1.14 -7.28
C LEU A 18 23.27 -0.03 -7.78
N ASN A 19 22.70 -0.25 -8.96
CA ASN A 19 21.71 0.62 -9.56
C ASN A 19 20.35 0.33 -8.92
N ILE A 20 20.24 0.60 -7.61
CA ILE A 20 18.99 0.53 -6.88
C ILE A 20 18.18 1.73 -7.34
N LYS A 21 17.21 1.50 -8.22
CA LYS A 21 16.17 2.50 -8.51
C LYS A 21 15.40 2.71 -7.21
N GLU A 22 15.70 3.80 -6.51
CA GLU A 22 14.87 4.22 -5.40
C GLU A 22 13.44 4.40 -5.93
N PRO A 23 12.43 3.85 -5.24
CA PRO A 23 11.05 4.10 -5.61
C PRO A 23 10.80 5.59 -5.49
N GLU A 24 10.34 6.23 -6.57
CA GLU A 24 9.92 7.64 -6.53
C GLU A 24 8.75 7.77 -5.55
N ILE A 25 9.05 8.30 -4.36
CA ILE A 25 8.03 8.66 -3.39
C ILE A 25 7.44 9.98 -3.88
N SER A 26 6.23 9.91 -4.47
CA SER A 26 5.47 11.11 -4.83
C SER A 26 5.15 11.90 -3.57
N ILE A 27 5.66 13.13 -3.48
CA ILE A 27 5.33 14.06 -2.40
C ILE A 27 3.89 14.54 -2.64
N ILE A 28 2.95 13.99 -1.88
CA ILE A 28 1.57 14.47 -1.90
C ILE A 28 1.42 15.68 -0.98
N SER A 29 0.55 16.61 -1.34
CA SER A 29 0.21 17.74 -0.49
C SER A 29 -0.55 17.30 0.77
N ASN A 30 -0.52 18.12 1.82
CA ASN A 30 -1.31 17.88 3.03
C ASN A 30 -2.82 17.77 2.75
N HIS A 31 -3.32 18.52 1.75
CA HIS A 31 -4.71 18.47 1.34
C HIS A 31 -5.07 17.09 0.74
N GLU A 32 -4.22 16.57 -0.15
CA GLU A 32 -4.39 15.24 -0.75
C GLU A 32 -4.26 14.14 0.31
N ALA A 33 -3.31 14.26 1.23
CA ALA A 33 -3.16 13.32 2.34
C ALA A 33 -4.42 13.26 3.23
N LEU A 34 -5.04 14.41 3.53
CA LEU A 34 -6.31 14.47 4.27
C LEU A 34 -7.47 13.83 3.49
N ALA A 35 -7.55 14.06 2.18
CA ALA A 35 -8.57 13.45 1.33
C ALA A 35 -8.43 11.91 1.31
N LEU A 36 -7.20 11.41 1.12
CA LEU A 36 -6.91 9.98 1.15
C LEU A 36 -7.25 9.35 2.50
N ARG A 37 -6.92 10.03 3.61
CA ARG A 37 -7.28 9.57 4.95
C ARG A 37 -8.79 9.40 5.12
N LYS A 38 -9.59 10.38 4.69
CA LYS A 38 -11.06 10.29 4.75
C LYS A 38 -11.60 9.14 3.92
N ILE A 39 -11.04 8.89 2.72
CA ILE A 39 -11.41 7.76 1.87
C ILE A 39 -11.14 6.42 2.58
N VAL A 40 -9.97 6.29 3.21
CA VAL A 40 -9.61 5.08 3.96
C VAL A 40 -10.53 4.87 5.16
N GLU A 41 -10.82 5.92 5.93
CA GLU A 41 -11.74 5.87 7.07
C GLU A 41 -13.15 5.46 6.63
N TRP A 42 -13.66 6.04 5.54
CA TRP A 42 -14.94 5.70 4.95
C TRP A 42 -15.00 4.23 4.48
N LYS A 43 -13.97 3.76 3.78
CA LYS A 43 -13.87 2.34 3.36
C LYS A 43 -13.85 1.38 4.55
N LYS A 44 -13.10 1.71 5.61
CA LYS A 44 -13.05 0.90 6.85
C LYS A 44 -14.40 0.87 7.55
N PHE A 45 -15.08 2.01 7.65
CA PHE A 45 -16.41 2.10 8.23
C PHE A 45 -17.40 1.22 7.45
N HIS A 46 -17.47 1.37 6.13
CA HIS A 46 -18.36 0.55 5.33
C HIS A 46 -18.01 -0.93 5.38
N SER A 47 -16.73 -1.30 5.31
CA SER A 47 -16.34 -2.71 5.44
C SER A 47 -16.81 -3.32 6.75
N LYS A 48 -16.71 -2.59 7.87
CA LYS A 48 -17.15 -3.06 9.19
C LYS A 48 -18.67 -3.19 9.29
N HIS A 49 -19.41 -2.32 8.63
CA HIS A 49 -20.87 -2.23 8.76
C HIS A 49 -21.65 -2.84 7.58
N GLN A 50 -20.96 -3.32 6.54
CA GLN A 50 -21.58 -3.87 5.33
C GLN A 50 -22.52 -5.04 5.66
N ALA A 51 -22.07 -5.98 6.49
CA ALA A 51 -22.87 -7.14 6.88
C ALA A 51 -24.17 -6.74 7.63
N THR A 52 -24.10 -5.69 8.46
CA THR A 52 -25.26 -5.13 9.14
C THR A 52 -26.22 -4.49 8.15
N LEU A 53 -25.70 -3.69 7.22
CA LEU A 53 -26.50 -3.06 6.16
C LEU A 53 -27.20 -4.10 5.28
N ASP A 54 -26.47 -5.13 4.84
CA ASP A 54 -27.01 -6.24 4.03
C ASP A 54 -28.07 -7.04 4.78
N SER A 55 -27.96 -7.16 6.10
CA SER A 55 -28.98 -7.79 6.95
C SER A 55 -30.25 -6.95 7.02
N CYS A 56 -30.11 -5.63 7.27
CA CYS A 56 -31.23 -4.69 7.30
C CYS A 56 -31.99 -4.68 5.96
N LEU A 57 -31.29 -4.60 4.84
CA LEU A 57 -31.89 -4.61 3.49
C LEU A 57 -32.66 -5.90 3.22
N ARG A 58 -32.10 -7.07 3.62
CA ARG A 58 -32.80 -8.35 3.50
C ARG A 58 -34.07 -8.42 4.33
N ASN A 59 -34.05 -7.86 5.55
CA ASN A 59 -35.23 -7.84 6.41
C ASN A 59 -36.33 -6.92 5.88
N ILE A 60 -35.97 -5.74 5.35
CA ILE A 60 -36.92 -4.84 4.69
C ILE A 60 -37.61 -5.54 3.51
N ASN A 61 -36.83 -6.22 2.66
CA ASN A 61 -37.39 -6.93 1.52
C ASN A 61 -38.35 -8.06 1.93
N LYS A 62 -38.05 -8.78 3.02
CA LYS A 62 -38.94 -9.83 3.55
C LYS A 62 -40.27 -9.30 4.10
N ILE A 63 -40.24 -8.11 4.71
CA ILE A 63 -41.46 -7.46 5.21
C ILE A 63 -42.35 -7.08 4.02
N ASN A 64 -41.77 -6.46 2.99
CA ASN A 64 -42.51 -6.03 1.80
C ASN A 64 -43.10 -7.19 0.98
N THR A 65 -42.51 -8.39 1.02
CA THR A 65 -43.03 -9.57 0.31
C THR A 65 -44.10 -10.34 1.07
N ASN A 66 -44.30 -10.07 2.37
CA ASN A 66 -45.31 -10.74 3.19
C ASN A 66 -46.61 -9.91 3.32
N GLU A 67 -46.67 -8.73 2.69
CA GLU A 67 -47.83 -7.86 2.64
C GLU A 67 -48.63 -7.99 1.31
N GLU A 68 -48.23 -8.90 0.41
CA GLU A 68 -49.01 -9.36 -0.76
C GLU A 68 -49.67 -10.72 -0.49
#